data_AF-A0A7W1FX06-F1
#
_entry.id   AF-A0A7W1FX06-F1
#
_cell.length_a   1.000
_cell.length_b   1.000
_cell.length_c   1.000
_cell.angle_alpha   90.00
_cell.angle_beta   90.00
_cell.angle_gamma   90.00
#
_symmetry.space_group_name_H-M   'P 1'
#
loop_
_entity.id
_entity.type
_entity.pdbx_description
1 polymer ?
#
loop_
_entity_poly.entity_id
_entity_poly.type
_entity_poly.pdbx_seq_one_letter_code
_entity_poly.pdbx_strand_id
1 'polypeptide(L)'
;MLKNKNIIVGVTGSIAAYKSAFLVRLLVKAGANVKVLMTPASYDFITPLTLSTLSRNSVLTDFVKDKSGQWNNHVELGLWA
;
A
#
# COMPACT_ATOMS: atom_id res chain seq x y z
N MET A 1 -18.35 -9.43 -0.22
CA MET A 1 -17.88 -9.74 1.15
C MET A 1 -16.75 -8.84 1.67
N LEU A 2 -16.11 -7.99 0.84
CA LEU A 2 -14.98 -7.16 1.29
C LEU A 2 -15.35 -5.75 1.77
N LYS A 3 -16.65 -5.41 1.78
CA LYS A 3 -17.13 -4.09 2.20
C LYS A 3 -16.67 -3.77 3.62
N ASN A 4 -16.03 -2.62 3.80
CA ASN A 4 -15.48 -2.10 5.06
C ASN A 4 -14.39 -2.99 5.70
N LYS A 5 -13.79 -3.93 4.96
CA LYS A 5 -12.60 -4.65 5.43
C LYS A 5 -11.36 -3.80 5.19
N ASN A 6 -10.47 -3.78 6.17
CA ASN A 6 -9.17 -3.13 6.06
C ASN A 6 -8.17 -4.17 5.51
N ILE A 7 -7.46 -3.82 4.44
CA ILE A 7 -6.52 -4.72 3.76
C ILE A 7 -5.22 -3.98 3.56
N ILE A 8 -4.12 -4.63 3.94
CA ILE A 8 -2.77 -4.18 3.62
C ILE A 8 -2.26 -4.96 2.42
N VAL A 9 -1.75 -4.25 1.42
CA VAL A 9 -1.10 -4.84 0.26
C VAL A 9 0.38 -4.50 0.30
N GLY A 10 1.22 -5.51 0.56
CA GLY A 10 2.68 -5.39 0.43
C GLY A 10 3.14 -5.67 -0.99
N VAL A 11 3.90 -4.74 -1.58
CA VAL A 11 4.44 -4.87 -2.94
C VAL A 11 5.96 -4.89 -2.87
N THR A 12 6.56 -5.94 -3.43
CA THR A 12 8.01 -6.18 -3.43
C THR A 12 8.59 -6.12 -4.84
N GLY A 13 9.92 -6.16 -4.96
CA GLY A 13 10.63 -6.15 -6.25
C GLY A 13 10.39 -7.42 -7.07
N SER A 14 9.44 -7.35 -8.00
CA SER A 14 9.09 -8.43 -8.92
C SER A 14 8.53 -7.85 -10.21
N ILE A 15 8.76 -8.54 -11.34
CA ILE A 15 8.12 -8.19 -12.62
C ILE A 15 6.59 -8.19 -12.53
N ALA A 16 5.99 -8.94 -11.59
CA ALA A 16 4.55 -8.95 -11.39
C ALA A 16 4.02 -7.73 -10.61
N ALA A 17 4.88 -6.87 -10.06
CA ALA A 17 4.48 -5.76 -9.20
C ALA A 17 3.52 -4.79 -9.90
N TYR A 18 3.62 -4.57 -11.21
CA TYR A 18 2.68 -3.70 -11.95
C TYR A 18 1.22 -4.19 -11.86
N LYS A 19 1.00 -5.51 -11.70
CA LYS A 19 -0.36 -6.08 -11.55
C LYS A 19 -1.00 -5.69 -10.22
N SER A 20 -0.22 -5.22 -9.23
CA SER A 20 -0.75 -4.72 -7.96
C SER A 20 -1.71 -3.53 -8.16
N ALA A 21 -1.51 -2.70 -9.19
CA ALA A 21 -2.46 -1.64 -9.54
C ALA A 21 -3.87 -2.19 -9.80
N PHE A 22 -3.96 -3.28 -10.56
CA PHE A 22 -5.23 -3.92 -10.85
C PHE A 22 -5.83 -4.58 -9.61
N LEU A 23 -5.01 -5.27 -8.80
CA LEU A 23 -5.45 -5.86 -7.53
C LEU A 23 -6.03 -4.81 -6.59
N VAL A 24 -5.30 -3.72 -6.33
CA VAL A 24 -5.74 -2.61 -5.45
C VAL A 24 -7.05 -2.03 -5.96
N ARG A 25 -7.17 -1.77 -7.27
CA ARG A 25 -8.41 -1.27 -7.87
C ARG A 25 -9.60 -2.21 -7.63
N LEU A 26 -9.41 -3.52 -7.77
CA LEU A 26 -10.47 -4.50 -7.54
C LEU A 26 -10.87 -4.59 -6.07
N LEU A 27 -9.91 -4.55 -5.14
CA LEU A 27 -10.19 -4.55 -3.70
C LEU A 27 -11.00 -3.31 -3.28
N VAL A 28 -10.61 -2.13 -3.75
CA VAL A 28 -11.35 -0.88 -3.50
C VAL A 28 -12.74 -0.94 -4.13
N LYS A 29 -12.86 -1.44 -5.38
CA LYS A 29 -14.18 -1.62 -6.04
C LYS A 29 -15.08 -2.59 -5.26
N ALA A 30 -14.51 -3.59 -4.60
CA ALA A 30 -15.23 -4.52 -3.73
C ALA A 30 -15.62 -3.93 -2.36
N GLY A 31 -15.27 -2.65 -2.10
CA GLY A 31 -15.62 -1.89 -0.90
C GLY A 31 -14.62 -2.02 0.24
N ALA A 32 -13.42 -2.56 0.00
CA ALA A 32 -12.36 -2.61 1.01
C ALA A 32 -11.65 -1.25 1.17
N ASN A 33 -11.17 -0.98 2.39
CA ASN A 33 -10.20 0.07 2.64
C ASN A 33 -8.80 -0.53 2.43
N VAL A 34 -7.99 0.06 1.56
CA VAL A 34 -6.70 -0.51 1.18
C VAL A 34 -5.58 0.42 1.57
N LYS A 35 -4.61 -0.07 2.33
CA LYS A 35 -3.30 0.57 2.52
C LYS A 35 -2.23 -0.23 1.81
N VAL A 36 -1.21 0.45 1.29
CA VAL A 36 -0.16 -0.18 0.50
C VAL A 36 1.21 0.08 1.14
N LEU A 37 2.01 -0.97 1.22
CA LEU A 37 3.42 -0.94 1.61
C LEU A 37 4.26 -1.30 0.38
N MET A 38 5.35 -0.60 0.16
CA MET A 38 6.25 -0.88 -0.97
C MET A 38 7.69 -0.99 -0.50
N THR A 39 8.41 -1.97 -1.04
CA THR A 39 9.88 -2.01 -0.89
C THR A 39 10.56 -1.10 -1.91
N PRO A 40 11.76 -0.57 -1.65
CA PRO A 40 12.51 0.22 -2.63
C PRO A 40 12.67 -0.46 -4.00
N ALA A 41 12.96 -1.77 -4.01
CA ALA A 41 13.11 -2.55 -5.24
C ALA A 41 11.82 -2.68 -6.08
N SER A 42 10.66 -2.30 -5.55
CA SER A 42 9.40 -2.32 -6.30
C SER A 42 9.18 -1.07 -7.15
N TYR A 43 9.89 0.04 -6.87
CA TYR A 43 9.71 1.33 -7.53
C TYR A 43 10.03 1.30 -9.02
N ASP A 44 10.95 0.41 -9.42
CA ASP A 44 11.33 0.21 -10.83
C ASP A 44 10.20 -0.42 -11.67
N PHE A 45 9.26 -1.11 -11.02
CA PHE A 45 8.16 -1.82 -11.69
C PHE A 45 6.82 -1.09 -11.58
N ILE A 46 6.62 -0.32 -10.51
CA ILE A 46 5.42 0.48 -10.27
C ILE A 46 5.72 1.60 -9.28
N THR A 47 5.15 2.79 -9.50
CA THR A 47 5.42 3.94 -8.64
C THR A 47 4.47 4.01 -7.42
N PRO A 48 4.92 4.56 -6.28
CA PRO A 48 4.04 4.86 -5.15
C PRO A 48 2.86 5.75 -5.51
N LEU A 49 3.02 6.70 -6.44
CA LEU A 49 1.95 7.61 -6.88
C LEU A 49 0.77 6.86 -7.50
N THR A 50 1.04 5.83 -8.31
CA THR A 50 -0.02 5.00 -8.90
C THR A 50 -0.83 4.30 -7.82
N LEU A 51 -0.16 3.67 -6.85
CA LEU A 51 -0.83 2.91 -5.81
C LEU A 51 -1.51 3.79 -4.76
N SER A 52 -0.99 4.99 -4.49
CA SER A 52 -1.65 5.94 -3.59
C SER A 52 -2.96 6.46 -4.17
N THR A 53 -2.95 6.76 -5.47
CA THR A 53 -4.14 7.21 -6.21
C THR A 53 -5.22 6.12 -6.22
N LEU A 54 -4.84 4.87 -6.49
CA LEU A 54 -5.79 3.75 -6.59
C LEU A 54 -6.33 3.30 -5.23
N SER A 55 -5.50 3.30 -4.19
CA SER A 55 -5.88 2.91 -2.83
C SER A 55 -6.59 4.02 -2.05
N ARG A 56 -6.52 5.27 -2.53
CA ARG A 56 -7.00 6.49 -1.84
C ARG A 56 -6.34 6.71 -0.47
N ASN A 57 -5.14 6.17 -0.30
CA ASN A 57 -4.34 6.25 0.93
C ASN A 57 -2.88 6.55 0.55
N SER A 58 -2.13 7.18 1.46
CA SER A 58 -0.68 7.29 1.28
C SER A 58 -0.03 5.91 1.27
N VAL A 59 0.94 5.73 0.37
CA VAL A 59 1.76 4.53 0.31
C VAL A 59 2.90 4.66 1.31
N LEU A 60 3.12 3.60 2.09
CA LEU A 60 4.21 3.52 3.04
C LEU A 60 5.44 2.87 2.35
N THR A 61 6.55 3.60 2.37
CA THR A 61 7.76 3.27 1.60
C THR A 61 8.98 2.98 2.47
N ASP A 62 8.98 3.49 3.71
CA ASP A 62 10.10 3.41 4.65
C ASP A 62 9.61 3.31 6.09
N PHE A 63 10.50 2.95 7.01
CA PHE A 63 10.20 2.95 8.45
C PHE A 63 10.03 4.35 9.03
N VAL A 64 10.74 5.32 8.47
CA VAL A 64 10.68 6.72 8.88
C VAL A 64 9.80 7.47 7.88
N LYS A 65 8.78 8.15 8.39
CA LYS A 65 7.77 8.85 7.59
C LYS A 65 8.33 10.13 6.97
N ASP A 66 9.25 10.80 7.66
CA ASP A 66 9.85 12.07 7.24
C ASP A 66 11.17 12.38 7.99
N LYS A 67 11.83 13.48 7.64
CA LYS A 67 13.03 13.96 8.37
C LYS A 67 12.73 14.47 9.79
N SER A 68 11.46 14.50 10.20
CA SER A 68 11.01 14.96 11.51
C SER A 68 11.21 13.90 12.60
N GLY A 69 11.63 12.68 12.21
CA GLY A 69 11.77 11.56 13.13
C GLY A 69 10.44 10.88 13.49
N GLN A 70 9.36 11.14 12.74
CA GLN A 70 8.13 10.37 12.86
C GLN A 70 8.30 9.01 12.20
N TRP A 71 7.87 7.96 12.89
CA TRP A 71 7.99 6.58 12.42
C TRP A 71 6.65 6.08 11.90
N ASN A 72 6.68 5.26 10.86
CA ASN A 72 5.52 4.50 10.44
C ASN A 72 5.28 3.38 11.46
N ASN A 73 4.29 3.57 12.33
CA ASN A 73 3.99 2.65 13.42
C ASN A 73 3.44 1.32 12.86
N HIS A 74 4.30 0.30 12.82
CA HIS A 74 3.96 -1.03 12.33
C HIS A 74 2.94 -1.75 13.21
N VAL A 75 2.85 -1.42 14.51
CA VAL A 75 1.85 -1.99 15.43
C VAL A 75 0.46 -1.43 15.11
N GLU A 76 0.33 -0.10 14.97
CA GLU A 76 -0.93 0.53 14.55
C GLU A 76 -1.38 0.05 13.18
N LEU A 77 -0.43 -0.17 12.26
CA LEU A 77 -0.74 -0.71 10.95
C LEU A 77 -1.31 -2.13 11.06
N GLY A 78 -0.71 -2.98 11.90
CA GLY A 78 -1.21 -4.33 12.19
C GLY A 78 -2.57 -4.35 12.89
N LEU A 79 -2.82 -3.44 13.85
CA LEU A 79 -4.12 -3.31 14.52
C LEU A 79 -5.22 -2.76 13.58
N TRP A 80 -4.83 -2.01 12.55
CA TRP A 80 -5.76 -1.42 11.60
C TRP A 80 -6.36 -2.46 10.63
N ALA A 81 -5.60 -3.49 10.24
CA ALA A 81 -6.03 -4.51 9.26
C ALA A 81 -6.65 -5.75 9.93
#